data_AF-A0A1G9FHK3-F1
#
_entry.id   AF-A0A1G9FHK3-F1
#
_cell.length_a   1.000
_cell.length_b   1.000
_cell.length_c   1.000
_cell.angle_alpha   90.00
_cell.angle_beta   90.00
_cell.angle_gamma   90.00
#
_symmetry.space_group_name_H-M   'P 1'
#
loop_
_entity.id
_entity.type
_entity.pdbx_description
1 polymer ?
#
loop_
_entity_poly.entity_id
_entity_poly.type
_entity_poly.pdbx_seq_one_letter_code
_entity_poly.pdbx_strand_id
1 'polypeptide(L)'
;MSLMERMKVASDLQNMSMGEKLFGGIQVALFGIGIVFVALFLLFLIIKVLETFLYQAGKAPVTKETDKVKAPVKVEEDMEEEAVDDTQLVAVITAAVAASLHTSTHNIVVRNIVRVPDTTPAWGRLGRIQQVNRMQ
;
A
#
# COMPACT_ATOMS: atom_id res chain seq x y z
N MET A 1 6.50 20.05 44.55
CA MET A 1 5.25 20.75 44.14
C MET A 1 4.13 20.19 44.98
N SER A 2 3.60 20.99 45.91
CA SER A 2 2.58 20.52 46.86
C SER A 2 1.24 20.30 46.16
N LEU A 3 0.35 19.46 46.71
CA LEU A 3 -0.98 19.21 46.13
C LEU A 3 -1.83 20.48 46.02
N MET A 4 -1.63 21.45 46.90
CA MET A 4 -2.28 22.77 46.80
C MET A 4 -1.81 23.57 45.58
N GLU A 5 -0.56 23.39 45.16
CA GLU A 5 0.03 24.08 44.00
C GLU A 5 -0.55 23.51 42.68
N ARG A 6 -0.72 22.19 42.61
CA ARG A 6 -1.38 21.51 41.48
C ARG A 6 -2.86 21.90 41.35
N MET A 7 -3.57 22.04 42.47
CA MET A 7 -4.95 22.52 42.46
C MET A 7 -5.07 23.98 42.06
N LYS A 8 -4.14 24.85 42.51
CA LYS A 8 -4.07 26.24 42.05
C LYS A 8 -3.78 26.36 40.56
N VAL A 9 -2.82 25.61 40.03
CA VAL A 9 -2.51 25.59 38.59
C VAL A 9 -3.69 25.06 37.77
N ALA A 10 -4.38 24.01 38.25
CA ALA A 10 -5.57 23.49 37.60
C ALA A 10 -6.76 24.48 37.62
N SER A 11 -6.93 25.23 38.72
CA SER A 11 -7.99 26.25 38.83
C SER A 11 -7.65 27.55 38.08
N ASP A 12 -6.38 27.95 37.97
CA ASP A 12 -5.93 29.02 37.08
C ASP A 12 -6.15 28.65 35.60
N LEU A 13 -5.81 27.42 35.23
CA LEU A 13 -6.16 26.89 33.92
C LEU A 13 -7.68 26.87 33.75
N GLN A 14 -8.46 26.47 34.74
CA GLN A 14 -9.92 26.45 34.64
C GLN A 14 -10.53 27.86 34.52
N ASN A 15 -9.92 28.87 35.14
CA ASN A 15 -10.33 30.28 35.12
C ASN A 15 -9.84 31.06 33.89
N MET A 16 -8.93 30.49 33.08
CA MET A 16 -8.60 31.02 31.76
C MET A 16 -9.76 30.84 30.78
N SER A 17 -9.95 31.85 29.92
CA SER A 17 -10.99 31.84 28.89
C SER A 17 -10.81 30.62 28.00
N MET A 18 -11.93 30.00 27.58
CA MET A 18 -11.89 28.86 26.66
C MET A 18 -11.10 29.19 25.38
N GLY A 19 -11.10 30.46 24.97
CA GLY A 19 -10.28 30.94 23.85
C GLY A 19 -8.78 30.82 24.09
N GLU A 20 -8.28 31.14 25.28
CA GLU A 20 -6.85 31.07 25.61
C GLU A 20 -6.34 29.62 25.63
N LYS A 21 -7.18 28.69 26.10
CA LYS A 21 -6.90 27.24 26.04
C LYS A 21 -6.83 26.74 24.60
N LEU A 22 -7.74 27.20 23.75
CA LEU A 22 -7.73 26.86 22.32
C LEU A 22 -6.49 27.42 21.63
N PHE A 23 -6.10 28.67 21.92
CA PHE A 23 -4.85 29.23 21.41
C PHE A 23 -3.62 28.44 21.87
N GLY A 24 -3.55 28.05 23.15
CA GLY A 24 -2.50 27.17 23.66
C GLY A 24 -2.46 25.81 22.96
N GLY A 25 -3.64 25.20 22.73
CA GLY A 25 -3.75 23.93 22.01
C GLY A 25 -3.33 24.03 20.55
N ILE A 26 -3.70 25.10 19.86
CA ILE A 26 -3.28 25.37 18.47
C ILE A 26 -1.76 25.53 18.41
N GLN A 27 -1.16 26.24 19.35
CA GLN A 27 0.30 26.40 19.42
C GLN A 27 0.99 25.03 19.57
N VAL A 28 0.53 24.19 20.48
CA VAL A 28 1.07 22.83 20.66
C VAL A 28 0.86 21.97 19.40
N ALA A 29 -0.28 22.08 18.73
CA ALA A 29 -0.54 21.37 17.48
C ALA A 29 0.42 21.79 16.35
N LEU A 30 0.70 23.09 16.22
CA LEU A 30 1.68 23.60 15.25
C LEU A 30 3.09 23.09 15.56
N PHE A 31 3.49 23.06 16.84
CA PHE A 31 4.76 22.45 17.24
C PHE A 31 4.80 20.94 16.94
N GLY A 32 3.69 20.22 17.13
CA GLY A 32 3.55 18.80 16.79
C GLY A 32 3.70 18.52 15.28
N ILE A 33 3.06 19.32 14.43
CA ILE A 33 3.21 19.20 12.98
C ILE A 33 4.63 19.59 12.55
N GLY A 34 5.18 20.66 13.15
CA GLY A 34 6.54 21.13 12.88
C GLY A 34 7.62 20.11 13.23
N ILE A 35 7.55 19.50 14.42
CA ILE A 35 8.55 18.51 14.85
C ILE A 35 8.52 17.26 13.96
N VAL A 36 7.35 16.82 13.49
CA VAL A 36 7.24 15.70 12.56
C VAL A 36 7.87 16.06 11.20
N PHE A 37 7.63 17.27 10.71
CA PHE A 37 8.28 17.75 9.48
C PHE A 37 9.82 17.77 9.60
N VAL A 38 10.34 18.25 10.73
CA VAL A 38 11.78 18.26 11.02
C VAL A 38 12.32 16.84 11.13
N ALA A 39 11.60 15.92 11.79
CA ALA A 39 12.01 14.52 11.91
C ALA A 39 12.09 13.83 10.55
N LEU A 40 11.11 14.04 9.67
CA LEU A 40 11.13 13.51 8.30
C LEU A 40 12.26 14.12 7.46
N PHE A 41 12.49 15.42 7.58
CA PHE A 41 13.60 16.09 6.90
C PHE A 41 14.96 15.56 7.37
N LEU A 42 15.13 15.34 8.66
CA LEU A 42 16.35 14.79 9.24
C LEU A 42 16.59 13.34 8.76
N LEU A 43 15.55 12.51 8.72
CA LEU A 43 15.63 11.16 8.17
C LEU A 43 16.04 11.18 6.69
N PHE A 44 15.44 12.07 5.88
CA PHE A 44 15.82 12.26 4.49
C PHE A 44 17.29 12.67 4.33
N LEU A 45 17.77 13.60 5.18
CA LEU A 45 19.15 14.08 5.15
C LEU A 45 20.12 12.93 5.47
N ILE A 46 19.82 12.10 6.47
CA ILE A 46 20.64 10.93 6.83
C ILE A 46 20.73 9.95 5.66
N ILE A 47 19.60 9.63 5.01
CA ILE A 47 19.58 8.74 3.84
C ILE A 47 20.43 9.33 2.71
N LYS A 48 20.28 10.63 2.41
CA LYS A 48 21.06 11.32 1.37
C LYS A 48 22.56 11.33 1.65
N VAL A 49 22.96 11.51 2.90
CA VAL A 49 24.36 11.45 3.32
C VAL A 49 24.88 10.03 3.15
N LEU A 50 24.15 9.02 3.62
CA LEU A 50 24.55 7.62 3.48
C LEU A 50 24.68 7.21 2.00
N GLU A 51 23.71 7.60 1.17
CA GLU A 51 23.73 7.42 -0.28
C GLU A 51 24.98 8.07 -0.91
N THR A 52 25.25 9.34 -0.57
CA THR A 52 26.42 10.07 -1.07
C THR A 52 27.74 9.42 -0.63
N PHE A 53 27.85 9.00 0.63
CA PHE A 53 29.04 8.31 1.14
C PHE A 53 29.24 6.92 0.49
N LEU A 54 28.16 6.17 0.23
CA LEU A 54 28.22 4.88 -0.48
C LEU A 54 28.65 5.06 -1.95
N TYR A 55 28.09 6.04 -2.65
CA TYR A 55 28.50 6.36 -4.03
C TYR A 55 29.92 6.92 -4.10
N GLN A 56 30.43 7.54 -3.04
CA GLN A 56 31.82 8.03 -3.00
C GLN A 56 32.84 6.90 -2.76
N ALA A 57 32.43 5.77 -2.18
CA ALA A 57 33.26 4.58 -2.00
C ALA A 57 33.31 3.66 -3.23
N GLY A 58 32.41 3.87 -4.21
CA GLY A 58 32.36 3.09 -5.45
C GLY A 58 32.21 3.99 -6.66
N LYS A 59 33.30 4.23 -7.40
CA LYS A 59 33.21 4.77 -8.76
C LYS A 59 32.39 3.81 -9.64
N ALA A 60 31.11 4.12 -9.84
CA ALA A 60 30.37 3.83 -11.07
C ALA A 60 29.14 4.76 -11.14
N PRO A 61 28.91 5.50 -12.24
CA PRO A 61 27.80 6.42 -12.34
C PRO A 61 26.54 5.64 -12.72
N VAL A 62 25.55 5.59 -11.83
CA VAL A 62 24.18 5.31 -12.25
C VAL A 62 23.45 6.63 -12.29
N THR A 63 23.40 7.14 -13.51
CA THR A 63 22.54 8.17 -14.04
C THR A 63 21.27 8.39 -13.22
N LYS A 64 21.14 9.64 -12.77
CA LYS A 64 19.85 10.26 -12.47
C LYS A 64 18.97 10.16 -13.70
N GLU A 65 17.98 9.28 -13.71
CA GLU A 65 16.79 9.47 -14.53
C GLU A 65 15.73 10.14 -13.65
N THR A 66 15.86 11.46 -13.56
CA THR A 66 14.73 12.33 -13.32
C THR A 66 13.82 12.22 -14.52
N ASP A 67 12.65 11.62 -14.29
CA ASP A 67 11.35 12.15 -14.69
C ASP A 67 11.37 12.95 -16.02
N LYS A 68 11.28 12.22 -17.13
CA LYS A 68 10.83 12.79 -18.40
C LYS A 68 9.69 11.94 -18.95
N VAL A 69 8.50 12.51 -18.80
CA VAL A 69 7.30 12.29 -19.61
C VAL A 69 7.64 11.83 -21.04
N LYS A 70 7.33 10.57 -21.35
CA LYS A 70 6.91 10.12 -22.68
C LYS A 70 6.27 8.74 -22.60
N ALA A 71 4.93 8.72 -22.60
CA ALA A 71 4.22 7.63 -23.26
C ALA A 71 4.33 7.84 -24.79
N PRO A 72 4.07 6.83 -25.65
CA PRO A 72 3.92 5.39 -25.42
C PRO A 72 4.95 4.57 -26.24
N VAL A 73 5.39 3.42 -25.75
CA VAL A 73 6.04 2.41 -26.61
C VAL A 73 5.40 1.07 -26.34
N LYS A 74 4.58 0.67 -27.33
CA LYS A 74 4.17 -0.70 -27.63
C LYS A 74 5.44 -1.56 -27.66
N VAL A 75 5.59 -2.45 -26.68
CA VAL A 75 6.54 -3.54 -26.74
C VAL A 75 5.73 -4.76 -27.18
N GLU A 76 5.87 -5.09 -28.46
CA GLU A 76 5.72 -6.45 -28.94
C GLU A 76 6.85 -7.25 -28.29
N GLU A 77 6.49 -8.06 -27.29
CA GLU A 77 7.35 -9.10 -26.76
C GLU A 77 6.80 -10.42 -27.30
N ASP A 78 7.31 -10.76 -28.48
CA ASP A 78 7.24 -12.10 -29.03
C ASP A 78 8.53 -12.77 -28.53
N MET A 79 8.43 -13.61 -27.49
CA MET A 79 9.36 -14.71 -27.25
C MET A 79 8.87 -15.61 -26.11
N GLU A 80 8.84 -16.89 -26.44
CA GLU A 80 8.74 -18.07 -25.58
C GLU A 80 7.31 -18.41 -25.13
N GLU A 81 6.63 -19.20 -25.97
CA GLU A 81 5.72 -20.25 -25.51
C GLU A 81 6.48 -21.13 -24.50
N GLU A 82 6.52 -20.71 -23.24
CA GLU A 82 6.55 -21.66 -22.16
C GLU A 82 5.35 -22.57 -22.41
N ALA A 83 5.61 -23.82 -22.79
CA ALA A 83 4.66 -24.91 -22.69
C ALA A 83 4.37 -25.13 -21.19
N VAL A 84 3.83 -24.11 -20.53
CA VAL A 84 3.23 -24.20 -19.21
C VAL A 84 2.12 -25.21 -19.37
N ASP A 85 2.12 -26.19 -18.49
CA ASP A 85 1.20 -27.32 -18.48
C ASP A 85 -0.26 -26.87 -18.29
N ASP A 86 -0.85 -26.35 -19.38
CA ASP A 86 -2.26 -25.95 -19.44
C ASP A 86 -3.17 -27.18 -19.42
N THR A 87 -2.63 -28.41 -19.45
CA THR A 87 -3.45 -29.63 -19.36
C THR A 87 -4.13 -29.73 -18.00
N GLN A 88 -3.43 -29.34 -16.91
CA GLN A 88 -4.02 -29.26 -15.58
C GLN A 88 -5.12 -28.20 -15.53
N LEU A 89 -4.88 -27.03 -16.13
CA LEU A 89 -5.84 -25.93 -16.16
C LEU A 89 -7.11 -26.29 -16.95
N VAL A 90 -6.93 -26.88 -18.14
CA VAL A 90 -8.02 -27.38 -18.98
C VAL A 90 -8.80 -28.48 -18.25
N ALA A 91 -8.13 -29.41 -17.55
CA ALA A 91 -8.80 -30.48 -16.81
C ALA A 91 -9.68 -29.94 -15.68
N VAL A 92 -9.17 -29.00 -14.87
CA VAL A 92 -9.93 -28.40 -13.76
C VAL A 92 -11.09 -27.55 -14.28
N ILE A 93 -10.88 -26.74 -15.32
CA ILE A 93 -11.95 -25.94 -15.94
C ILE A 93 -13.02 -26.85 -16.53
N THR A 94 -12.63 -27.89 -17.28
CA THR A 94 -13.57 -28.84 -17.89
C THR A 94 -14.37 -29.60 -16.83
N ALA A 95 -13.72 -30.04 -15.75
CA ALA A 95 -14.40 -30.69 -14.63
C ALA A 95 -15.39 -29.74 -13.94
N ALA A 96 -15.02 -28.48 -13.69
CA ALA A 96 -15.88 -27.49 -13.08
C ALA A 96 -17.11 -27.15 -13.94
N VAL A 97 -16.93 -26.99 -15.26
CA VAL A 97 -18.02 -26.73 -16.21
C VAL A 97 -18.92 -27.96 -16.35
N ALA A 98 -18.34 -29.17 -16.46
CA ALA A 98 -19.08 -30.43 -16.50
C ALA A 98 -19.96 -30.59 -15.25
N ALA A 99 -19.42 -30.30 -14.06
CA ALA A 99 -20.17 -30.34 -12.81
C ALA A 99 -21.29 -29.28 -12.75
N SER A 100 -21.01 -28.06 -13.21
CA SER A 100 -21.98 -26.94 -13.18
C SER A 100 -23.16 -27.16 -14.14
N LEU A 101 -22.92 -27.80 -15.28
CA LEU A 101 -23.93 -28.09 -16.30
C LEU A 101 -24.51 -29.50 -16.20
N HIS A 102 -24.14 -30.27 -15.15
CA HIS A 102 -24.51 -31.68 -14.97
C HIS A 102 -24.31 -32.53 -16.23
N THR A 103 -23.22 -32.28 -16.96
CA THR A 103 -22.90 -32.94 -18.23
C THR A 103 -21.57 -33.69 -18.14
N SER A 104 -21.33 -34.62 -19.06
CA SER A 104 -20.07 -35.37 -19.12
C SER A 104 -18.94 -34.56 -19.76
N THR A 105 -17.69 -34.84 -19.37
CA THR A 105 -16.49 -34.12 -19.83
C THR A 105 -16.24 -34.24 -21.33
N HIS A 106 -16.71 -35.31 -21.97
CA HIS A 106 -16.51 -35.57 -23.40
C HIS A 106 -17.24 -34.60 -24.34
N ASN A 107 -18.23 -33.85 -23.83
CA ASN A 107 -19.02 -32.90 -24.62
C ASN A 107 -18.45 -31.47 -24.61
N ILE A 108 -17.34 -31.21 -23.90
CA ILE A 108 -16.80 -29.88 -23.69
C ILE A 108 -15.42 -29.79 -24.34
N VAL A 109 -15.20 -28.76 -25.18
CA VAL A 109 -13.92 -28.49 -25.84
C VAL A 109 -13.45 -27.08 -25.50
N VAL A 110 -12.30 -26.97 -24.84
CA VAL A 110 -11.69 -25.68 -24.47
C VAL A 110 -10.80 -25.21 -25.62
N ARG A 111 -11.13 -24.05 -26.21
CA ARG A 111 -10.42 -23.51 -27.39
C ARG A 111 -9.45 -22.37 -27.05
N ASN A 112 -9.78 -21.56 -26.06
CA ASN A 112 -8.98 -20.41 -25.67
C ASN A 112 -9.24 -20.10 -24.18
N ILE A 113 -8.18 -19.74 -23.45
CA ILE A 113 -8.25 -19.35 -22.05
C ILE A 113 -7.68 -17.94 -21.93
N VAL A 114 -8.54 -16.98 -21.62
CA VAL A 114 -8.14 -15.57 -21.42
C VAL A 114 -8.42 -15.20 -19.97
N ARG A 115 -7.38 -14.75 -19.26
CA ARG A 115 -7.52 -14.23 -17.90
C ARG A 115 -8.06 -12.81 -17.95
N VAL A 116 -9.24 -12.60 -17.40
CA VAL A 116 -9.84 -11.26 -17.26
C VAL A 116 -9.25 -10.59 -16.01
N PRO A 117 -8.89 -9.29 -16.05
CA PRO A 117 -8.41 -8.59 -14.87
C PRO A 117 -9.47 -8.58 -13.77
N ASP A 118 -9.06 -8.90 -12.56
CA ASP A 118 -9.93 -8.99 -11.40
C ASP A 118 -10.34 -7.58 -10.95
N THR A 119 -11.54 -7.13 -11.34
CA THR A 119 -12.04 -5.76 -11.09
C THR A 119 -12.49 -5.54 -9.64
N THR A 120 -12.38 -6.56 -8.78
CA THR A 120 -12.84 -6.48 -7.40
C THR A 120 -11.90 -5.60 -6.57
N PRO A 121 -12.38 -4.51 -5.94
CA PRO A 121 -11.55 -3.66 -5.10
C PRO A 121 -11.07 -4.40 -3.85
N ALA A 122 -9.95 -3.94 -3.27
CA ALA A 122 -9.29 -4.63 -2.15
C ALA A 122 -10.22 -4.91 -0.94
N TRP A 123 -11.15 -3.99 -0.64
CA TRP A 123 -12.12 -4.16 0.44
C TRP A 123 -13.14 -5.29 0.17
N GLY A 124 -13.54 -5.48 -1.08
CA GLY A 124 -14.49 -6.53 -1.47
C GLY A 124 -13.88 -7.94 -1.39
N ARG A 125 -12.56 -8.05 -1.56
CA ARG A 125 -11.82 -9.30 -1.32
C ARG A 125 -11.74 -9.61 0.17
N LEU A 126 -11.38 -8.62 0.99
CA LEU A 126 -11.28 -8.77 2.45
C LEU A 126 -12.62 -9.14 3.10
N GLY A 127 -13.73 -8.56 2.65
CA GLY A 127 -15.06 -8.88 3.19
C GLY A 127 -15.45 -10.35 2.98
N ARG A 128 -15.16 -10.93 1.81
CA ARG A 128 -15.42 -12.35 1.52
C ARG A 128 -14.58 -13.28 2.39
N ILE A 129 -13.29 -12.97 2.55
CA ILE A 129 -12.38 -13.76 3.38
C ILE A 129 -12.83 -13.74 4.85
N GLN A 130 -13.30 -12.59 5.34
CA GLN A 130 -13.84 -12.47 6.71
C GLN A 130 -15.13 -13.26 6.91
N GLN A 131 -16.00 -13.37 5.90
CA GLN A 131 -17.22 -14.19 6.01
C GLN A 131 -16.89 -15.68 6.08
N VAL A 132 -15.99 -16.17 5.23
CA VAL A 132 -15.57 -17.57 5.23
C VAL A 132 -14.86 -17.93 6.54
N ASN A 133 -14.02 -17.04 7.06
CA ASN A 133 -13.31 -17.26 8.32
C ASN A 133 -14.20 -17.12 9.56
N ARG A 134 -15.34 -16.40 9.46
CA ARG A 134 -16.35 -16.33 10.51
C ARG A 134 -17.19 -17.62 10.60
N MET A 135 -17.23 -18.41 9.53
CA MET A 135 -18.02 -19.64 9.45
C MET A 135 -17.22 -20.90 9.86
N GLN A 136 -15.91 -20.77 10.11
CA GLN A 136 -15.08 -21.80 10.76
C GLN A 136 -15.05 -21.59 12.27
#